data_AF-A0A955BTW6-F1
#
_entry.id   AF-A0A955BTW6-F1
#
_cell.length_a   1.000
_cell.length_b   1.000
_cell.length_c   1.000
_cell.angle_alpha   90.00
_cell.angle_beta   90.00
_cell.angle_gamma   90.00
#
_symmetry.space_group_name_H-M   'P 1'
#
loop_
_entity.id
_entity.type
_entity.pdbx_description
1 polymer ?
#
loop_
_entity_poly.entity_id
_entity_poly.type
_entity_poly.pdbx_seq_one_letter_code
_entity_poly.pdbx_strand_id
1 'polypeptide(L)'
;MQRYHVNVPFLVSLLIGAVLLVVLGGGLWYWQDQRNAGTLLTLAEEAKAEGDDYAYAWNLYRYVRKRPDATDVEEKMAMAFADIAEDTTIEPKKQQNARMLLEAAVRNQRDNTELRR
;
A
#
# COMPACT_ATOMS: atom_id res chain seq x y z
N MET A 1 -25.79 53.43 -3.52
CA MET A 1 -25.45 51.99 -3.38
C MET A 1 -25.06 51.46 -4.76
N GLN A 2 -23.77 51.19 -4.99
CA GLN A 2 -23.30 50.60 -6.24
C GLN A 2 -23.89 49.19 -6.41
N ARG A 3 -24.67 48.97 -7.47
CA ARG A 3 -25.12 47.62 -7.86
C ARG A 3 -23.97 46.94 -8.59
N TYR A 4 -23.32 45.98 -7.95
CA TYR A 4 -22.34 45.12 -8.61
C TYR A 4 -23.06 44.26 -9.65
N HIS A 5 -22.74 44.45 -10.92
CA HIS A 5 -23.16 43.56 -12.00
C HIS A 5 -22.22 42.35 -12.00
N VAL A 6 -22.69 41.23 -11.46
CA VAL A 6 -21.92 40.00 -11.41
C VAL A 6 -21.85 39.40 -12.82
N ASN A 7 -20.62 39.17 -13.29
CA ASN A 7 -20.40 38.53 -14.59
C ASN A 7 -20.63 37.02 -14.47
N VAL A 8 -21.89 36.60 -14.58
CA VAL A 8 -22.34 35.20 -14.48
C VAL A 8 -21.51 34.24 -15.36
N PRO A 9 -21.22 34.52 -16.65
CA PRO A 9 -20.43 33.59 -17.45
C PRO A 9 -18.98 33.45 -16.95
N PHE A 10 -18.41 34.49 -16.33
CA PHE A 10 -17.10 34.39 -15.67
C PHE A 10 -17.14 33.51 -14.42
N LEU A 11 -18.19 33.61 -13.60
CA LEU A 11 -18.36 32.72 -12.45
C LEU A 11 -18.52 31.26 -12.87
N VAL A 12 -19.28 30.99 -13.94
CA VAL A 12 -19.48 29.64 -14.46
C VAL A 12 -18.16 29.07 -15.00
N SER A 13 -17.38 29.84 -15.76
CA SER A 13 -16.09 29.37 -16.27
C SER A 13 -15.06 29.14 -15.15
N LEU A 14 -15.06 29.99 -14.13
CA LEU A 14 -14.24 29.80 -12.92
C LEU A 14 -14.60 28.49 -12.22
N LEU A 15 -15.89 28.22 -12.05
CA LEU A 15 -16.36 27.02 -11.37
C LEU A 15 -16.02 25.74 -12.16
N ILE A 16 -16.21 25.76 -13.48
CA ILE A 16 -15.80 24.66 -14.36
C ILE A 16 -14.28 24.45 -14.29
N GLY A 17 -13.49 25.53 -14.33
CA GLY A 17 -12.04 25.46 -14.21
C GLY A 17 -11.59 24.84 -12.88
N ALA A 18 -12.22 25.24 -11.77
CA ALA A 18 -11.94 24.68 -10.46
C ALA A 18 -12.26 23.17 -10.39
N VAL A 19 -13.42 22.76 -10.91
CA VAL A 19 -13.80 21.33 -10.96
C VAL A 19 -12.82 20.52 -11.81
N LEU A 20 -12.44 21.03 -12.98
CA LEU A 20 -11.47 20.36 -13.85
C LEU A 20 -10.12 20.17 -13.16
N LEU A 21 -9.63 21.18 -12.43
CA LEU A 21 -8.37 21.07 -11.70
C LEU A 21 -8.41 20.00 -10.61
N VAL A 22 -9.53 19.89 -9.88
CA VAL A 22 -9.70 18.84 -8.86
C VAL A 22 -9.75 17.46 -9.49
N VAL A 23 -10.49 17.29 -10.58
CA VAL A 23 -10.61 16.00 -11.28
C VAL A 23 -9.28 15.57 -11.88
N LEU A 24 -8.58 16.48 -12.58
CA LEU A 24 -7.28 16.19 -13.18
C LEU A 24 -6.21 15.90 -12.12
N GLY A 25 -6.17 16.71 -11.06
CA GLY A 25 -5.24 16.51 -9.94
C GLY A 25 -5.49 15.19 -9.21
N GLY A 26 -6.75 14.88 -8.91
CA GLY A 26 -7.15 13.63 -8.25
C GLY A 26 -6.87 12.39 -9.11
N GLY A 27 -7.15 12.47 -10.42
CA GLY A 27 -6.85 11.38 -11.36
C GLY A 27 -5.35 11.11 -11.48
N LEU A 28 -4.54 12.15 -11.60
CA LEU A 28 -3.08 12.02 -11.65
C LEU A 28 -2.50 11.44 -10.36
N TRP A 29 -3.00 11.89 -9.21
CA TRP A 29 -2.62 11.35 -7.91
C TRP A 29 -2.96 9.86 -7.78
N TYR A 30 -4.19 9.47 -8.13
CA TYR A 30 -4.62 8.07 -8.08
C TYR A 30 -3.77 7.17 -8.99
N TRP A 31 -3.49 7.62 -10.21
CA TRP A 31 -2.64 6.90 -11.15
C TRP A 31 -1.20 6.73 -10.65
N GLN A 32 -0.62 7.77 -10.04
CA GLN A 32 0.71 7.67 -9.42
C GLN A 32 0.70 6.70 -8.24
N ASP A 33 -0.32 6.75 -7.38
CA ASP A 33 -0.41 5.85 -6.23
C ASP A 33 -0.51 4.39 -6.67
N GLN A 34 -1.33 4.09 -7.69
CA GLN A 34 -1.40 2.75 -8.27
C GLN A 34 -0.06 2.28 -8.83
N ARG A 35 0.65 3.12 -9.59
CA ARG A 35 1.97 2.76 -10.13
C ARG A 35 2.98 2.48 -9.03
N ASN A 36 3.02 3.34 -8.01
CA ASN A 36 3.94 3.19 -6.89
C ASN A 36 3.66 1.91 -6.09
N ALA A 37 2.39 1.53 -5.93
CA ALA A 37 2.03 0.25 -5.32
C ALA A 37 2.48 -0.92 -6.21
N GLY A 38 2.23 -0.86 -7.53
CA GLY A 38 2.68 -1.89 -8.47
C GLY A 38 4.20 -2.13 -8.41
N THR A 39 5.01 -1.07 -8.31
CA THR A 39 6.47 -1.16 -8.19
C THR A 39 6.90 -1.97 -6.96
N LEU A 40 6.16 -1.91 -5.84
CA LEU A 40 6.49 -2.68 -4.64
C LEU A 40 6.31 -4.19 -4.86
N LEU A 41 5.33 -4.60 -5.65
CA LEU A 41 5.17 -6.00 -6.02
C LEU A 41 6.30 -6.46 -6.94
N THR A 42 6.69 -5.63 -7.92
CA THR A 42 7.85 -5.94 -8.78
C THR A 42 9.12 -6.12 -7.96
N LEU A 43 9.41 -5.20 -7.03
CA LEU A 43 10.57 -5.29 -6.15
C LEU A 43 10.51 -6.49 -5.20
N ALA A 44 9.31 -6.90 -4.79
CA ALA A 44 9.15 -8.12 -4.01
C ALA A 44 9.54 -9.35 -4.84
N GLU A 45 9.00 -9.49 -6.06
CA GLU A 45 9.32 -10.62 -6.94
C GLU A 45 10.80 -10.66 -7.34
N GLU A 46 11.43 -9.50 -7.57
CA GLU A 46 12.89 -9.40 -7.79
C GLU A 46 13.67 -9.90 -6.58
N ALA A 47 13.34 -9.43 -5.37
CA ALA A 47 13.98 -9.89 -4.14
C ALA A 47 13.81 -11.40 -3.92
N LYS A 48 12.64 -11.94 -4.24
CA LYS A 48 12.37 -13.38 -4.17
C LYS A 48 13.21 -14.17 -5.18
N ALA A 49 13.37 -13.66 -6.39
CA ALA A 49 14.24 -14.29 -7.40
C ALA A 49 15.72 -14.26 -7.00
N GLU A 50 16.15 -13.25 -6.25
CA GLU A 50 17.50 -13.13 -5.68
C GLU A 50 17.71 -13.96 -4.41
N GLY A 51 16.64 -14.52 -3.83
CA GLY A 51 16.68 -15.27 -2.57
C GLY A 51 16.78 -14.40 -1.32
N ASP A 52 16.48 -13.09 -1.41
CA ASP A 52 16.36 -12.22 -0.25
C ASP A 52 14.92 -12.23 0.29
N ASP A 53 14.60 -13.28 1.05
CA ASP A 53 13.26 -13.47 1.63
C ASP A 53 12.84 -12.32 2.54
N TYR A 54 13.80 -11.67 3.22
CA TYR A 54 13.50 -10.51 4.05
C TYR A 54 13.08 -9.30 3.22
N ALA A 55 13.80 -9.00 2.13
CA ALA A 55 13.42 -7.93 1.22
C ALA A 55 12.09 -8.24 0.52
N TYR A 56 11.83 -9.50 0.17
CA TYR A 56 10.53 -9.95 -0.34
C TYR A 56 9.40 -9.62 0.63
N ALA A 57 9.46 -10.15 1.87
CA ALA A 57 8.44 -9.93 2.89
C ALA A 57 8.25 -8.43 3.22
N TRP A 58 9.34 -7.68 3.25
CA TRP A 58 9.31 -6.25 3.56
C TRP A 58 8.67 -5.41 2.46
N ASN A 59 8.89 -5.74 1.19
CA ASN A 59 8.23 -5.07 0.08
C ASN A 59 6.73 -5.38 0.03
N LEU A 60 6.34 -6.62 0.34
CA LEU A 60 4.93 -6.97 0.52
C LEU A 60 4.28 -6.21 1.67
N TYR A 61 4.96 -6.06 2.81
CA TYR A 61 4.46 -5.24 3.93
C TYR A 61 4.21 -3.79 3.54
N ARG A 62 5.14 -3.19 2.79
CA ARG A 62 4.95 -1.83 2.27
C ARG A 62 3.75 -1.74 1.31
N TYR A 63 3.53 -2.78 0.52
CA TYR A 63 2.38 -2.86 -0.38
C TYR A 63 1.07 -2.93 0.40
N VAL A 64 0.95 -3.86 1.35
CA VAL A 64 -0.25 -4.05 2.18
C VAL A 64 -0.57 -2.77 2.96
N ARG A 65 0.43 -2.05 3.46
CA ARG A 65 0.21 -0.75 4.10
C ARG A 65 -0.38 0.32 3.18
N LYS A 66 -0.17 0.22 1.87
CA LYS A 66 -0.79 1.09 0.86
C LYS A 66 -2.13 0.56 0.37
N ARG A 67 -2.31 -0.76 0.39
CA ARG A 67 -3.48 -1.50 -0.09
C ARG A 67 -3.96 -2.48 0.98
N PRO A 68 -4.58 -1.97 2.07
CA PRO A 68 -5.03 -2.81 3.18
C PRO A 68 -6.20 -3.73 2.80
N ASP A 69 -6.80 -3.53 1.63
CA ASP A 69 -7.84 -4.35 1.02
C ASP A 69 -7.29 -5.56 0.24
N ALA A 70 -5.98 -5.63 0.00
CA ALA A 70 -5.32 -6.73 -0.72
C ALA A 70 -5.04 -7.92 0.22
N THR A 71 -6.10 -8.61 0.63
CA THR A 71 -6.02 -9.73 1.59
C THR A 71 -5.13 -10.88 1.13
N ASP A 72 -5.08 -11.12 -0.18
CA ASP A 72 -4.23 -12.15 -0.81
C ASP A 72 -2.73 -11.82 -0.69
N VAL A 73 -2.37 -10.55 -0.77
CA VAL A 73 -0.98 -10.10 -0.62
C VAL A 73 -0.59 -10.07 0.86
N GLU A 74 -1.53 -9.73 1.74
CA GLU A 74 -1.32 -9.77 3.19
C GLU A 74 -1.08 -11.20 3.70
N GLU A 75 -1.76 -12.20 3.13
CA GLU A 75 -1.52 -13.60 3.46
C GLU A 75 -0.11 -14.05 3.05
N LYS A 76 0.31 -13.74 1.81
CA LYS A 76 1.68 -14.02 1.32
C LYS A 76 2.74 -13.33 2.18
N MET A 77 2.48 -12.09 2.57
CA MET A 77 3.36 -11.33 3.46
C MET A 77 3.50 -12.03 4.81
N ALA A 78 2.39 -12.45 5.41
CA ALA A 78 2.39 -13.12 6.69
C ALA A 78 3.12 -14.48 6.63
N MET A 79 2.87 -15.29 5.60
CA MET A 79 3.61 -16.54 5.38
C MET A 79 5.12 -16.29 5.24
N ALA A 80 5.53 -15.30 4.44
CA ALA A 80 6.94 -14.97 4.29
C ALA A 80 7.60 -14.52 5.62
N PHE A 81 6.88 -13.78 6.48
CA PHE A 81 7.39 -13.45 7.81
C PHE A 81 7.40 -14.63 8.77
N ALA A 82 6.50 -15.62 8.61
CA ALA A 82 6.54 -16.86 9.37
C ALA A 82 7.81 -17.65 9.04
N ASP A 83 8.11 -17.82 7.75
CA ASP A 83 9.33 -18.50 7.29
C ASP A 83 10.60 -17.82 7.86
N ILE A 84 10.67 -16.49 7.80
CA ILE A 84 11.79 -15.70 8.37
C ILE A 84 11.88 -15.85 9.90
N ALA A 85 10.74 -15.95 10.59
CA ALA A 85 10.70 -16.04 12.05
C ALA A 85 11.18 -17.41 12.58
N GLU A 86 11.08 -18.44 11.73
CA GLU A 86 11.55 -19.81 11.99
C GLU A 86 13.02 -20.01 11.55
N ASP A 87 13.49 -19.26 10.55
CA ASP A 87 14.86 -19.38 10.06
C ASP A 87 15.91 -18.85 11.04
N THR A 88 16.57 -19.77 11.74
CA THR A 88 17.66 -19.50 12.70
C THR A 88 18.93 -18.92 12.10
N THR A 89 19.10 -18.93 10.77
CA THR A 89 20.30 -18.43 10.08
C THR A 89 20.26 -16.91 9.86
N ILE A 90 19.07 -16.31 9.91
CA ILE A 90 18.87 -14.87 9.72
C ILE A 90 19.31 -14.08 10.95
N GLU A 91 19.68 -12.80 10.75
CA GLU A 91 19.99 -11.87 11.83
C GLU A 91 18.87 -11.82 12.90
N PRO A 92 19.17 -11.98 14.19
CA PRO A 92 18.16 -12.03 15.25
C PRO A 92 17.19 -10.83 15.28
N LYS A 93 17.69 -9.65 14.91
CA LYS A 93 16.87 -8.43 14.81
C LYS A 93 15.80 -8.54 13.72
N LYS A 94 16.14 -9.13 12.57
CA LYS A 94 15.20 -9.35 11.46
C LYS A 94 14.16 -10.40 11.84
N GLN A 95 14.57 -11.48 12.52
CA GLN A 95 13.63 -12.47 13.07
C GLN A 95 12.65 -11.84 14.07
N GLN A 96 13.13 -11.01 15.00
CA GLN A 96 12.27 -10.34 15.97
C GLN A 96 11.25 -9.42 15.28
N ASN A 97 11.69 -8.66 14.27
CA ASN A 97 10.79 -7.82 13.48
C ASN A 97 9.74 -8.66 12.75
N ALA A 98 10.15 -9.77 12.13
CA ALA A 98 9.25 -10.68 11.43
C ALA A 98 8.16 -11.23 12.35
N ARG A 99 8.52 -11.67 13.57
CA ARG A 99 7.55 -12.12 14.58
C ARG A 99 6.55 -11.04 14.97
N MET A 100 7.01 -9.82 15.20
CA MET A 100 6.13 -8.69 15.55
C MET A 100 5.15 -8.37 14.42
N LEU A 101 5.62 -8.40 13.17
CA LEU A 101 4.79 -8.11 11.99
C LEU A 101 3.79 -9.23 11.70
N LEU A 102 4.21 -10.49 11.85
CA LEU A 102 3.34 -11.65 11.77
C LEU A 102 2.22 -11.57 12.81
N GLU A 103 2.56 -11.27 14.07
CA GLU A 103 1.57 -11.13 15.13
C GLU A 103 0.57 -10.00 14.82
N ALA A 104 1.04 -8.87 14.29
CA ALA A 104 0.18 -7.77 13.87
C ALA A 104 -0.77 -8.18 12.73
N ALA A 105 -0.27 -8.90 11.73
CA ALA A 105 -1.09 -9.40 10.60
C ALA A 105 -2.17 -10.37 11.09
N VAL A 106 -1.82 -11.35 11.92
CA VAL A 106 -2.77 -12.33 12.50
C VAL A 106 -3.83 -11.62 13.36
N ARG A 107 -3.45 -10.57 14.11
CA ARG A 107 -4.40 -9.79 14.92
C ARG A 107 -5.40 -9.01 14.06
N ASN A 108 -4.95 -8.47 12.92
CA ASN A 108 -5.81 -7.71 12.00
C ASN A 108 -6.76 -8.61 11.22
N GLN A 109 -6.31 -9.82 10.83
CA GLN A 109 -7.11 -10.79 10.09
C GLN A 109 -7.63 -11.92 10.98
N ARG A 110 -8.40 -11.58 12.01
CA ARG A 110 -8.89 -12.56 13.00
C ARG A 110 -9.72 -13.71 12.38
N ASP A 111 -10.35 -13.44 11.25
CA ASP A 111 -11.24 -14.37 10.53
C ASP A 111 -10.50 -15.17 9.43
N ASN A 112 -9.23 -14.87 9.12
CA ASN A 112 -8.47 -15.63 8.15
C ASN A 112 -7.92 -16.92 8.79
N THR A 113 -8.56 -18.05 8.47
CA THR A 113 -8.22 -19.37 9.02
C THR A 113 -6.85 -19.87 8.57
N GLU A 114 -6.34 -19.44 7.41
CA GLU A 114 -5.05 -19.90 6.88
C GLU A 114 -3.88 -19.34 7.69
N LEU A 115 -4.00 -18.09 8.16
CA LEU A 115 -2.99 -17.44 9.02
C LEU A 115 -2.97 -17.94 10.47
N ARG A 116 -3.91 -18.79 10.87
CA ARG A 116 -4.06 -19.29 12.25
C ARG A 116 -3.65 -20.76 12.41
N ARG A 117 -3.24 -21.41 11.33
CA ARG A 117 -2.70 -22.79 11.35
C ARG A 117 -1.22 -22.76 11.61
#